data_AF-A0A535KTC8-F1
#
_entry.id   AF-A0A535KTC8-F1
#
_cell.length_a   1.000
_cell.length_b   1.000
_cell.length_c   1.000
_cell.angle_alpha   90.00
_cell.angle_beta   90.00
_cell.angle_gamma   90.00
#
_symmetry.space_group_name_H-M   'P 1'
#
loop_
_entity.id
_entity.type
_entity.pdbx_description
1 polymer ?
#
loop_
_entity_poly.entity_id
_entity_poly.type
_entity_poly.pdbx_seq_one_letter_code
_entity_poly.pdbx_strand_id
1 'polypeptide(L)' 'MQQSSPEQPARQQEPLPEAREVAAGIWKITLPIPFPLRTVNMYALTGNHGWALVDAG' A
#
# COMPACT_ATOMS: atom_id res chain seq x y z
N MET A 1 13.92 21.03 -35.91
CA MET A 1 13.07 19.85 -35.66
C MET A 1 13.53 19.25 -34.33
N GLN A 2 12.89 19.59 -33.21
CA GLN A 2 13.20 18.97 -31.91
C GLN A 2 12.30 17.75 -31.76
N GLN A 3 12.90 16.56 -31.71
CA GLN A 3 12.21 15.29 -31.50
C GLN A 3 11.57 15.30 -30.11
N SER A 4 10.24 15.20 -30.07
CA SER A 4 9.47 14.91 -28.86
C SER A 4 9.92 13.56 -28.29
N SER A 5 10.40 13.56 -27.04
CA SER A 5 10.68 12.34 -26.29
C SER A 5 9.48 11.38 -26.35
N PRO A 6 9.71 10.08 -26.53
CA PRO A 6 8.63 9.10 -26.48
C PRO A 6 7.94 9.19 -25.12
N GLU A 7 6.62 9.35 -25.13
CA GLU A 7 5.79 9.26 -23.94
C GLU A 7 6.13 7.96 -23.20
N GLN A 8 6.73 8.10 -22.02
CA GLN A 8 6.87 6.97 -21.11
C GLN A 8 5.46 6.38 -20.93
N PRO A 9 5.26 5.06 -21.11
CA PRO A 9 3.97 4.46 -20.87
C PRO A 9 3.55 4.88 -19.47
N ALA A 10 2.36 5.49 -19.37
CA ALA A 10 1.80 5.99 -18.12
C ALA A 10 2.11 4.93 -17.05
N ARG A 11 2.94 5.28 -16.05
CA ARG A 11 3.15 4.41 -14.89
C ARG A 11 1.76 3.99 -14.46
N GLN A 12 1.44 2.70 -14.56
CA GLN A 12 0.26 2.17 -13.90
C GLN A 12 0.38 2.68 -12.47
N GLN A 13 -0.55 3.55 -12.06
CA GLN A 13 -0.46 4.22 -10.76
C GLN A 13 -0.46 3.11 -9.73
N GLU A 14 0.68 2.91 -9.06
CA GLU A 14 0.77 1.94 -7.98
C GLU A 14 -0.31 2.29 -6.96
N PRO A 15 -1.10 1.31 -6.51
CA PRO A 15 -2.18 1.57 -5.58
C PRO A 15 -1.62 2.24 -4.32
N LEU A 16 -2.23 3.36 -3.92
CA LEU A 16 -1.82 4.06 -2.71
C LEU A 16 -2.10 3.18 -1.49
N PRO A 17 -1.32 3.33 -0.41
CA PRO A 17 -1.64 2.69 0.85
C PRO A 17 -3.06 2.99 1.31
N GLU A 18 -3.81 1.95 1.68
CA GLU A 18 -5.18 2.06 2.16
C GLU A 18 -5.31 1.36 3.53
N ALA A 19 -5.82 2.08 4.53
CA ALA A 19 -6.11 1.54 5.86
C ALA A 19 -7.63 1.42 6.07
N ARG A 20 -8.10 0.24 6.46
CA ARG A 20 -9.51 -0.05 6.73
C ARG A 20 -9.67 -0.89 7.99
N GLU A 21 -10.55 -0.51 8.90
CA GLU A 21 -10.94 -1.35 10.03
C GLU A 21 -11.75 -2.56 9.52
N VAL A 22 -11.29 -3.77 9.85
CA VAL A 22 -11.91 -5.02 9.39
C VAL A 22 -12.61 -5.77 10.52
N ALA A 23 -12.24 -5.47 11.76
CA ALA A 23 -12.90 -5.87 12.99
C ALA A 23 -12.55 -4.83 14.07
N ALA A 24 -13.30 -4.80 15.17
CA ALA A 24 -13.07 -3.84 16.25
C ALA A 24 -11.60 -3.88 16.73
N GLY A 25 -10.89 -2.76 16.53
CA GLY A 25 -9.49 -2.61 16.91
C GLY A 25 -8.48 -3.33 16.01
N ILE A 26 -8.90 -3.85 14.85
CA ILE A 26 -8.04 -4.51 13.86
C ILE A 26 -8.16 -3.80 12.53
N TRP A 27 -7.05 -3.21 12.10
CA TRP A 27 -6.94 -2.46 10.85
C TRP A 27 -6.11 -3.23 9.85
N LYS A 28 -6.63 -3.40 8.63
CA LYS A 28 -5.87 -3.89 7.48
C LYS A 28 -5.28 -2.69 6.75
N ILE A 29 -3.98 -2.72 6.51
CA ILE A 29 -3.24 -1.72 5.74
C ILE A 29 -2.72 -2.40 4.48
N THR A 30 -3.26 -2.04 3.32
CA THR A 30 -2.81 -2.56 2.02
C THR A 30 -1.65 -1.71 1.54
N LEU A 31 -0.48 -2.29 1.29
CA LEU A 31 0.73 -1.61 0.80
C LEU A 31 1.05 -2.08 -0.63
N PRO A 32 1.46 -1.18 -1.54
CA PRO A 32 1.95 -1.57 -2.87
C PRO A 32 3.35 -2.20 -2.78
N ILE A 33 3.63 -3.19 -3.63
CA ILE A 33 4.96 -3.79 -3.80
C ILE A 33 5.30 -3.99 -5.30
N PRO A 34 6.57 -3.85 -5.72
CA PRO A 34 6.95 -3.85 -7.13
C PRO A 34 7.12 -5.27 -7.71
N PHE A 35 6.15 -6.15 -7.46
CA PHE A 35 6.13 -7.55 -7.91
C PHE A 35 4.80 -7.90 -8.58
N PRO A 36 4.68 -9.04 -9.31
CA PRO A 36 3.41 -9.43 -9.93
C PRO A 36 2.25 -9.52 -8.93
N LEU A 37 2.53 -9.94 -7.70
CA LEU A 37 1.63 -9.75 -6.56
C LEU A 37 1.75 -8.28 -6.12
N ARG A 38 0.86 -7.43 -6.61
CA ARG A 38 0.98 -5.96 -6.53
C ARG A 38 0.89 -5.34 -5.15
N THR A 39 0.36 -6.07 -4.17
CA THR A 39 0.11 -5.55 -2.83
C THR A 39 0.32 -6.62 -1.77
N VAL A 40 0.72 -6.18 -0.58
CA VAL A 40 0.70 -6.99 0.65
C VAL A 40 -0.20 -6.33 1.69
N ASN A 41 -0.62 -7.10 2.69
CA ASN A 41 -1.37 -6.57 3.82
C ASN A 41 -0.46 -6.55 5.05
N MET A 42 -0.42 -5.40 5.72
CA MET A 42 0.02 -5.25 7.10
C MET A 42 -1.23 -5.12 7.99
N TYR A 43 -1.12 -5.49 9.26
CA TYR A 43 -2.20 -5.26 10.22
C TYR A 43 -1.74 -4.39 11.38
N ALA A 44 -2.63 -3.52 11.82
CA ALA A 44 -2.43 -2.73 13.03
C ALA A 44 -3.51 -3.08 14.05
N LEU A 45 -3.08 -3.51 15.24
CA LEU A 45 -3.93 -3.89 16.35
C LEU A 45 -3.90 -2.77 17.38
N THR A 46 -5.06 -2.17 17.65
CA THR A 46 -5.17 -1.12 18.66
C THR A 46 -5.08 -1.73 20.06
N GLY A 47 -4.19 -1.18 20.88
CA GLY A 47 -4.15 -1.42 22.32
C GLY A 47 -4.44 -0.13 23.10
N ASN A 48 -4.55 -0.25 24.42
CA ASN A 48 -4.90 0.88 25.29
C ASN A 48 -3.89 2.05 25.27
N HIS A 49 -2.65 1.79 24.84
CA HIS A 49 -1.55 2.75 24.88
C HIS A 49 -0.79 2.88 23.54
N GLY A 50 -1.33 2.33 22.46
CA GLY A 50 -0.65 2.35 21.16
C GLY A 50 -1.11 1.23 20.25
N TRP A 51 -0.24 0.86 19.32
CA TRP A 51 -0.54 -0.09 18.25
C TRP A 51 0.52 -1.17 18.19
N ALA A 52 0.11 -2.42 18.00
CA ALA A 52 0.99 -3.48 17.57
C ALA A 52 0.85 -3.65 16.04
N LEU A 53 1.97 -3.66 15.33
CA LEU A 53 2.00 -3.95 13.90
C LEU A 53 2.35 -5.41 13.66
N VAL A 54 1.68 -6.02 12.69
CA VAL A 54 1.97 -7.35 12.16
C VAL A 54 2.38 -7.18 10.71
N ASP A 55 3.58 -7.69 10.38
CA ASP A 55 4.33 -7.47 9.13
C ASP A 55 4.89 -6.05 8.96
N ALA A 56 5.80 -5.89 7.99
CA ALA A 56 6.53 -4.64 7.74
C ALA A 56 6.51 -4.17 6.26
N GLY A 57 5.79 -4.88 5.38
CA GLY A 57 5.73 -4.58 3.94
C GLY A 57 6.82 -5.27 3.12
#